data_AF-A0AAP3XQJ2-F1
#
_entry.id   AF-A0AAP3XQJ2-F1
#
_cell.length_a   1.000
_cell.length_b   1.000
_cell.length_c   1.000
_cell.angle_alpha   90.00
_cell.angle_beta   90.00
_cell.angle_gamma   90.00
#
_symmetry.space_group_name_H-M   'P 1'
#
loop_
_entity.id
_entity.type
_entity.pdbx_description
1 polymer ?
#
loop_
_entity_poly.entity_id
_entity_poly.type
_entity_poly.pdbx_seq_one_letter_code
_entity_poly.pdbx_strand_id
1 'polypeptide(L)' 'MNDEEFFLVNDRETVVTPHMHVRCDGGNGALGHPLEYLTLEKGGETLCGYCGRRYVLEGTKAAEEVRASGTRPAA' A
#
# COMPACT_ATOMS: atom_id res chain seq x y z
N MET A 1 -5.22 2.40 -15.37
CA MET A 1 -5.64 1.00 -15.12
C MET A 1 -4.83 0.57 -13.92
N ASN A 2 -5.29 0.93 -12.72
CA ASN A 2 -4.51 0.67 -11.51
C ASN A 2 -5.01 -0.66 -10.94
N ASP A 3 -4.13 -1.65 -10.98
CA ASP A 3 -4.31 -2.97 -10.37
C ASP A 3 -3.91 -2.94 -8.88
N GLU A 4 -4.15 -1.80 -8.23
CA GLU A 4 -3.80 -1.59 -6.82
C GLU A 4 -4.97 -2.05 -5.95
N GLU A 5 -4.72 -3.03 -5.09
CA GLU A 5 -5.71 -3.55 -4.17
C GLU A 5 -5.51 -2.94 -2.77
N PHE A 6 -6.57 -2.30 -2.25
CA PHE A 6 -6.54 -1.66 -0.93
C PHE A 6 -7.13 -2.58 0.12
N PHE A 7 -6.41 -2.74 1.24
CA PHE A 7 -6.78 -3.54 2.39
C PHE A 7 -6.56 -2.76 3.69
N LEU A 8 -7.38 -3.06 4.69
CA LEU A 8 -7.16 -2.68 6.07
C LEU A 8 -6.67 -3.92 6.85
N VAL A 9 -5.44 -3.85 7.36
CA VAL A 9 -4.80 -4.92 8.14
C VAL A 9 -4.34 -4.32 9.47
N ASN A 10 -4.89 -4.81 10.59
CA ASN A 10 -4.57 -4.29 11.94
C ASN A 10 -4.64 -2.75 12.04
N ASP A 11 -5.75 -2.16 11.59
CA ASP A 11 -5.98 -0.71 11.55
C ASP A 11 -4.97 0.08 10.69
N ARG A 12 -4.20 -0.60 9.83
CA ARG A 12 -3.28 0.02 8.87
C ARG A 12 -3.74 -0.20 7.44
N GLU A 13 -3.76 0.89 6.68
CA GLU A 13 -3.95 0.85 5.23
C GLU A 13 -2.76 0.15 4.56
N THR A 14 -3.05 -0.92 3.83
CA THR A 14 -2.06 -1.69 3.07
C THR A 14 -2.51 -1.81 1.63
N VAL A 15 -1.61 -1.51 0.69
CA VAL A 15 -1.84 -1.59 -0.75
C VAL A 15 -0.99 -2.70 -1.32
N VAL A 16 -1.64 -3.65 -2.00
CA VAL A 16 -0.95 -4.66 -2.79
C VAL A 16 -0.85 -4.14 -4.23
N THR A 17 0.34 -4.20 -4.82
CA THR A 17 0.63 -3.64 -6.13
C THR A 17 1.57 -4.53 -6.97
N PRO A 18 1.37 -4.64 -8.29
CA PRO A 18 2.33 -5.29 -9.19
C PRO A 18 3.64 -4.50 -9.39
N HIS A 19 3.71 -3.25 -8.91
CA HIS A 19 4.78 -2.33 -9.26
C HIS A 19 5.86 -2.20 -8.17
N MET A 20 7.13 -2.23 -8.58
CA MET A 20 8.28 -1.96 -7.69
C MET A 20 8.40 -0.49 -7.29
N HIS A 21 7.82 0.41 -8.08
CA HIS A 21 7.81 1.85 -7.83
C HIS A 21 6.37 2.30 -7.74
N VAL A 22 6.03 2.93 -6.62
CA VAL A 22 4.68 3.38 -6.33
C VAL A 22 4.69 4.87 -5.99
N ARG A 23 3.55 5.53 -6.18
CA ARG A 23 3.36 6.90 -5.74
C ARG A 23 2.30 6.95 -4.65
N CYS A 24 2.60 7.64 -3.56
CA CYS A 24 1.65 7.89 -2.48
C CYS A 24 1.23 9.36 -2.52
N ASP A 25 -0.07 9.61 -2.67
CA ASP A 25 -0.68 10.94 -2.70
C ASP A 25 -1.47 11.26 -1.42
N GLY A 26 -1.29 10.45 -0.36
CA GLY A 26 -1.97 10.64 0.92
C GLY A 26 -3.50 10.52 0.86
N GLY A 27 -4.07 9.90 -0.18
CA GLY A 27 -5.52 9.69 -0.27
C GLY A 27 -6.33 10.93 -0.68
N ASN A 28 -5.69 11.95 -1.27
CA ASN A 28 -6.33 13.16 -1.83
C ASN A 28 -7.23 13.97 -0.86
N GLY A 29 -7.11 13.75 0.45
CA GLY A 29 -7.80 14.53 1.48
C GLY A 29 -7.03 15.78 1.92
N ALA A 30 -7.70 16.70 2.62
CA ALA A 30 -7.09 17.91 3.17
C ALA A 30 -5.94 17.65 4.18
N LEU A 31 -5.91 16.44 4.75
CA LEU A 31 -4.88 15.96 5.69
C LEU A 31 -3.86 15.02 5.02
N GLY A 32 -3.85 14.93 3.68
CA GLY A 32 -2.85 14.16 2.95
C GLY A 32 -1.45 14.77 3.06
N HIS A 33 -0.51 14.24 2.28
CA HIS A 33 0.87 14.70 2.22
C HIS A 33 1.31 15.00 0.78
N PRO A 34 2.43 15.72 0.59
CA PRO A 34 2.98 15.93 -0.75
C PRO A 34 3.23 14.59 -1.45
N LEU A 35 3.10 14.59 -2.77
CA LEU A 35 3.35 13.40 -3.57
C LEU A 35 4.74 12.81 -3.29
N GLU A 36 4.76 11.55 -2.86
CA GLU A 36 5.98 10.81 -2.57
C GLU A 36 6.10 9.60 -3.51
N TYR A 37 7.30 9.37 -4.03
CA TYR A 37 7.63 8.19 -4.82
C TYR A 37 8.43 7.22 -3.97
N LEU A 38 7.91 6.00 -3.81
CA LEU A 38 8.49 4.97 -2.97
C LEU A 38 8.96 3.82 -3.86
N THR A 39 10.07 3.20 -3.47
CA THR A 39 10.54 1.95 -4.09
C THR A 39 10.38 0.84 -3.07
N LEU A 40 9.74 -0.26 -3.48
CA LEU A 40 9.63 -1.45 -2.66
C LEU A 40 11.04 -2.07 -2.58
N GLU A 41 11.66 -2.02 -1.40
CA GLU A 41 13.07 -2.42 -1.23
C GLU A 41 13.24 -3.94 -1.34
N LYS A 42 14.45 -4.46 -1.07
CA LYS A 42 14.72 -5.91 -1.06
C LYS A 42 13.86 -6.58 0.02
N GLY A 43 12.71 -7.11 -0.40
CA GLY A 43 11.64 -7.59 0.48
C GLY A 43 10.26 -7.40 -0.13
N GLY A 44 10.14 -6.51 -1.13
CA GLY A 44 8.89 -6.26 -1.83
C GLY A 44 7.88 -5.52 -0.96
N GLU A 45 8.33 -4.70 -0.01
CA GLU A 45 7.45 -3.83 0.76
C GLU A 45 8.12 -2.50 1.10
N THR A 46 7.31 -1.49 1.39
CA THR A 46 7.75 -0.18 1.87
C THR A 46 6.61 0.52 2.61
N LEU A 47 6.94 1.57 3.37
CA LEU A 47 5.99 2.38 4.12
C LEU A 47 6.11 3.83 3.68
N CYS A 48 4.97 4.49 3.46
CA CYS A 48 4.98 5.95 3.31
C CYS A 48 5.34 6.61 4.64
N GLY A 49 6.32 7.52 4.61
CA GLY A 49 6.79 8.23 5.81
C GLY A 49 5.78 9.22 6.40
N TYR A 50 4.71 9.54 5.65
CA TYR A 50 3.70 10.52 6.06
C TYR A 50 2.40 9.87 6.55
N CYS A 51 1.67 9.18 5.66
CA CYS A 51 0.39 8.58 6.02
C CYS A 51 0.53 7.19 6.67
N GLY A 52 1.73 6.60 6.67
CA GLY A 52 1.98 5.27 7.25
C GLY A 52 1.36 4.12 6.46
N ARG A 53 0.83 4.39 5.26
CA ARG A 53 0.31 3.37 4.34
C ARG A 53 1.43 2.42 3.93
N ARG A 54 1.16 1.12 4.02
CA ARG A 54 2.09 0.06 3.62
C ARG A 54 1.84 -0.31 2.17
N TYR A 55 2.91 -0.47 1.40
CA TYR A 55 2.86 -0.97 0.02
C TYR A 55 3.57 -2.31 -0.04
N VAL A 56 2.98 -3.28 -0.71
CA VAL A 56 3.48 -4.65 -0.81
C VAL A 56 3.41 -5.13 -2.25
N LEU A 57 4.48 -5.76 -2.72
CA LEU A 57 4.59 -6.29 -4.07
C LEU A 57 3.79 -7.58 -4.18
N GLU A 58 3.03 -7.72 -5.24
CA GLU A 58 2.38 -8.98 -5.59
C GLU A 58 3.36 -10.15 -5.71
N GLY A 59 2.87 -11.35 -5.41
CA GLY A 59 3.68 -12.58 -5.47
C GLY A 59 4.66 -12.75 -4.30
N THR A 60 4.69 -11.80 -3.36
CA THR A 60 5.43 -11.97 -2.10
C THR A 60 4.55 -12.64 -1.04
N LYS A 61 5.19 -13.30 -0.07
CA LYS A 61 4.50 -13.86 1.10
C LYS A 61 3.66 -12.81 1.84
N ALA A 62 4.19 -11.58 1.94
CA ALA A 62 3.52 -10.47 2.57
C ALA A 62 2.20 -10.10 1.85
N ALA A 63 2.15 -10.18 0.52
CA ALA A 63 0.92 -9.92 -0.23
C ALA A 63 -0.12 -11.02 0.01
N GLU A 64 0.29 -12.28 0.11
CA GLU A 64 -0.59 -13.39 0.45
C GLU A 64 -1.20 -13.23 1.86
N GLU A 65 -0.37 -12.85 2.83
CA GLU A 65 -0.80 -12.59 4.21
C GLU A 65 -1.80 -11.42 4.28
N VAL A 66 -1.55 -10.34 3.53
CA VAL A 66 -2.46 -9.19 3.45
C VAL A 66 -3.79 -9.59 2.83
N ARG A 67 -3.80 -10.37 1.75
CA ARG A 67 -5.04 -10.85 1.12
C ARG A 67 -5.82 -11.83 2.00
N ALA A 68 -5.12 -12.63 2.80
CA ALA A 68 -5.74 -13.61 3.70
C ALA A 68 -6.35 -12.98 4.95
N SER A 69 -5.75 -11.91 5.48
CA SER A 69 -6.14 -11.29 6.75
C SER A 69 -6.79 -9.91 6.63
N GLY A 70 -6.61 -9.24 5.49
CA GLY A 70 -7.06 -7.87 5.27
C GLY A 70 -8.55 -7.78 4.93
N THR A 71 -9.19 -6.74 5.44
CA THR A 71 -10.55 -6.38 5.03
C THR A 71 -10.49 -5.36 3.90
N ARG A 72 -11.24 -5.58 2.81
CA ARG A 72 -11.37 -4.57 1.76
C ARG A 72 -12.25 -3.42 2.29
N PRO A 73 -11.78 -2.16 2.26
CA PRO A 73 -12.60 -1.04 2.68
C PRO A 73 -13.86 -0.99 1.80
N ALA A 74 -15.01 -0.73 2.43
CA ALA A 74 -16.24 -0.47 1.70
C ALA A 74 -16.05 0.80 0.85
N ALA A 75 -16.55 0.73 -0.40
CA ALA A 75 -16.45 1.80 -1.39
C ALA A 75 -17.08 3.11 -0.92
#